data_AF-A0A7W3W6S7-F1
#
_entry.id   AF-A0A7W3W6S7-F1
#
_cell.length_a   1.000
_cell.length_b   1.000
_cell.length_c   1.000
_cell.angle_alpha   90.00
_cell.angle_beta   90.00
_cell.angle_gamma   90.00
#
_symmetry.space_group_name_H-M   'P 1'
#
loop_
_entity.id
_entity.type
_entity.pdbx_description
1 polymer ?
#
loop_
_entity_poly.entity_id
_entity_poly.type
_entity_poly.pdbx_seq_one_letter_code
_entity_poly.pdbx_strand_id
1 'polypeptide(L)'
;MTTVSADRRPVLLALAGIAALALGAVLMLLLQVVPPTDEISATRRTISEYGLSDRKWVFDLAVVLVAAGSAVAFAVLRLQRRLPVLAAVLGAFWTAGLLVIVAFPKTDWTNAAATGAGGTLHRIASVVAFVCLPLAVLVSARTAFPDSPRRRFLARALAVASLAWFAVILGAVAVAALTDQRWWLLIPLGLVERGMALTELVALAALAAPARASGQ
;
A
#
# COMPACT_ATOMS: atom_id res chain seq x y z
N MET A 1 2.20 -41.46 -21.25
CA MET A 1 1.44 -40.49 -20.42
C MET A 1 2.44 -39.73 -19.57
N THR A 2 3.00 -38.65 -20.11
CA THR A 2 4.01 -37.81 -19.46
C THR A 2 3.30 -36.74 -18.64
N THR A 3 3.35 -36.86 -17.32
CA THR A 3 2.92 -35.80 -16.41
C THR A 3 3.90 -34.65 -16.53
N VAL A 4 3.59 -33.64 -17.36
CA VAL A 4 4.34 -32.38 -17.35
C VAL A 4 4.16 -31.77 -15.97
N SER A 5 5.23 -31.74 -15.17
CA SER A 5 5.22 -31.07 -13.88
C SER A 5 4.86 -29.60 -14.12
N ALA A 6 3.74 -29.14 -13.57
CA ALA A 6 3.37 -27.74 -13.61
C ALA A 6 4.52 -26.90 -13.03
N ASP A 7 4.94 -25.86 -13.77
CA ASP A 7 6.00 -24.96 -13.31
C ASP A 7 5.56 -24.26 -12.01
N ARG A 8 6.23 -24.58 -10.91
CA ARG A 8 5.94 -24.03 -9.58
C ARG A 8 6.52 -22.64 -9.37
N ARG A 9 7.41 -22.17 -10.27
CA ARG A 9 8.10 -20.87 -10.12
C ARG A 9 7.14 -19.68 -9.95
N PRO A 10 6.04 -19.55 -10.72
CA PRO A 10 5.11 -18.42 -10.53
C PRO A 10 4.41 -18.43 -9.17
N VAL A 11 4.14 -19.62 -8.62
CA VAL A 11 3.53 -19.76 -7.29
C VAL A 11 4.53 -19.36 -6.20
N LEU A 12 5.76 -19.84 -6.29
CA LEU A 12 6.82 -19.47 -5.34
C LEU A 12 7.12 -17.97 -5.37
N LEU A 13 7.16 -17.36 -6.56
CA LEU A 13 7.34 -15.91 -6.71
C LEU A 13 6.16 -15.13 -6.11
N ALA A 14 4.91 -15.57 -6.35
CA ALA A 14 3.75 -14.95 -5.72
C ALA A 14 3.81 -15.02 -4.18
N LEU A 15 4.18 -16.17 -3.63
CA LEU A 15 4.34 -16.36 -2.20
C LEU A 15 5.50 -15.53 -1.63
N ALA A 16 6.62 -15.44 -2.33
CA ALA A 16 7.73 -14.58 -1.95
C ALA A 16 7.33 -13.09 -1.94
N GLY A 17 6.56 -12.65 -2.94
CA GLY A 17 5.99 -11.30 -2.96
C GLY A 17 5.08 -11.04 -1.77
N ILE A 18 4.17 -11.96 -1.46
CA ILE A 18 3.27 -11.87 -0.29
C ILE A 18 4.08 -11.87 1.02
N ALA A 19 5.13 -12.69 1.13
CA ALA A 19 6.01 -12.73 2.29
C ALA A 19 6.74 -11.39 2.48
N ALA A 20 7.21 -10.76 1.40
CA ALA A 20 7.81 -9.43 1.47
C ALA A 20 6.80 -8.35 1.92
N LEU A 21 5.56 -8.38 1.41
CA LEU A 21 4.48 -7.50 1.90
C LEU A 21 4.22 -7.70 3.40
N ALA A 22 4.12 -8.96 3.83
CA ALA A 22 3.87 -9.31 5.23
C ALA A 22 5.03 -8.88 6.14
N LEU A 23 6.28 -9.11 5.72
CA LEU A 23 7.45 -8.68 6.47
C LEU A 23 7.52 -7.16 6.58
N GLY A 24 7.23 -6.42 5.50
CA GLY A 24 7.14 -4.97 5.54
C GLY A 24 6.06 -4.48 6.52
N ALA A 25 4.87 -5.11 6.51
CA ALA A 25 3.81 -4.80 7.46
C ALA A 25 4.23 -5.10 8.92
N VAL A 26 4.90 -6.23 9.17
CA VAL A 26 5.42 -6.60 10.50
C VAL A 26 6.46 -5.59 10.99
N LEU A 27 7.40 -5.16 10.14
CA LEU A 27 8.37 -4.13 10.51
C LEU A 27 7.69 -2.78 10.83
N MET A 28 6.62 -2.43 10.12
CA MET A 28 5.84 -1.24 10.43
C MET A 28 5.10 -1.36 11.77
N LEU A 29 4.53 -2.53 12.07
CA LEU A 29 3.92 -2.81 13.38
C LEU A 29 4.96 -2.83 14.50
N LEU A 30 6.17 -3.32 14.23
CA LEU A 30 7.28 -3.30 15.18
C LEU A 30 7.62 -1.86 15.58
N LEU A 31 7.67 -0.93 14.61
CA LEU A 31 7.89 0.48 14.90
C LEU A 31 6.82 1.09 15.82
N GLN A 32 5.59 0.57 15.79
CA GLN A 32 4.51 1.02 16.67
C GLN A 32 4.69 0.63 18.15
N VAL A 33 5.52 -0.37 18.45
CA VAL A 33 5.60 -0.97 19.80
C VAL A 33 6.98 -0.93 20.44
N VAL A 34 8.03 -0.54 19.71
CA VAL A 34 9.40 -0.49 20.26
C VAL A 34 9.78 0.96 20.64
N PRO A 35 10.37 1.21 21.82
CA PRO A 35 10.84 2.55 22.22
C PRO A 35 12.01 3.07 21.42
N PRO A 36 12.08 4.34 20.96
CA PRO A 36 11.18 5.45 21.33
C PRO A 36 10.01 5.66 20.37
N THR A 37 9.84 4.79 19.36
CA THR A 37 8.80 4.97 18.32
C THR A 37 7.40 4.56 18.80
N ASP A 38 7.29 3.88 19.93
CA ASP A 38 6.04 3.56 20.61
C ASP A 38 5.30 4.79 21.15
N GLU A 39 6.02 5.89 21.43
CA GLU A 39 5.43 7.19 21.81
C GLU A 39 4.69 7.88 20.65
N ILE A 40 4.93 7.46 19.40
CA ILE A 40 4.25 8.01 18.23
C ILE A 40 2.79 7.52 18.22
N SER A 41 1.88 8.45 18.50
CA SER A 41 0.44 8.19 18.52
C SER A 41 -0.08 7.53 17.24
N ALA A 42 -0.51 6.27 17.36
CA ALA A 42 -1.06 5.47 16.27
C ALA A 42 -2.31 6.09 15.61
N THR A 43 -3.06 6.89 16.37
CA THR A 43 -4.34 7.45 15.93
C THR A 43 -4.20 8.84 15.35
N ARG A 44 -3.22 9.64 15.81
CA ARG A 44 -3.07 11.04 15.38
C ARG A 44 -1.92 11.24 14.39
N ARG A 45 -0.84 10.46 14.47
CA ARG A 45 0.36 10.63 13.64
C ARG A 45 0.37 9.69 12.44
N THR A 46 0.79 10.20 11.30
CA THR A 46 0.88 9.48 10.03
C THR A 46 1.83 8.29 10.14
N ILE A 47 1.70 7.29 9.28
CA ILE A 47 2.66 6.16 9.24
C ILE A 47 4.06 6.68 8.88
N SER A 48 4.13 7.68 8.00
CA SER A 48 5.37 8.34 7.60
C SER A 48 6.07 9.11 8.73
N GLU A 49 5.44 9.29 9.90
CA GLU A 49 6.09 9.91 11.06
C GLU A 49 7.27 9.05 11.57
N TYR A 50 7.21 7.72 11.41
CA TYR A 50 8.35 6.85 11.75
C TYR A 50 9.62 7.18 10.95
N GLY A 51 9.44 7.71 9.73
CA GLY A 51 10.54 8.16 8.88
C GLY A 51 11.26 9.42 9.37
N LEU A 52 10.74 10.07 10.43
CA LEU A 52 11.38 11.21 11.11
C LEU A 52 12.14 10.80 12.38
N SER A 53 12.07 9.54 12.78
CA SER A 53 12.76 9.03 13.98
C SER A 53 14.17 8.53 13.66
N ASP A 54 14.97 8.27 14.71
CA ASP A 54 16.27 7.60 14.59
C ASP A 54 16.17 6.17 14.01
N ARG A 55 14.95 5.61 13.92
CA ARG A 55 14.65 4.33 13.28
C ARG A 55 14.13 4.46 11.85
N LYS A 56 14.38 5.59 11.19
CA LYS A 56 14.01 5.80 9.78
C LYS A 56 14.38 4.62 8.89
N TRP A 57 15.55 4.01 9.09
CA TRP A 57 16.00 2.88 8.27
C TRP A 57 15.04 1.66 8.32
N VAL A 58 14.38 1.42 9.46
CA VAL A 58 13.38 0.33 9.59
C VAL A 58 12.12 0.69 8.81
N PHE A 59 11.69 1.95 8.87
CA PHE A 59 10.57 2.45 8.08
C PHE A 59 10.87 2.33 6.58
N ASP A 60 12.06 2.76 6.16
CA ASP A 60 12.51 2.67 4.77
C ASP A 60 12.56 1.22 4.30
N LEU A 61 13.14 0.32 5.09
CA LEU A 61 13.19 -1.10 4.78
C LEU A 61 11.79 -1.70 4.66
N ALA A 62 10.87 -1.35 5.57
CA ALA A 62 9.49 -1.79 5.52
C ALA A 62 8.81 -1.35 4.22
N VAL A 63 8.95 -0.09 3.84
CA VAL A 63 8.37 0.47 2.60
C VAL A 63 9.00 -0.14 1.35
N VAL A 64 10.32 -0.36 1.34
CA VAL A 64 11.03 -1.02 0.23
C VAL A 64 10.58 -2.47 0.06
N LEU A 65 10.40 -3.21 1.16
CA LEU A 65 9.87 -4.58 1.11
C LEU A 65 8.44 -4.61 0.56
N VAL A 66 7.60 -3.66 0.95
CA VAL A 66 6.25 -3.51 0.38
C VAL A 66 6.32 -3.20 -1.11
N ALA A 67 7.19 -2.28 -1.54
CA ALA A 67 7.37 -1.93 -2.94
C ALA A 67 7.87 -3.13 -3.77
N ALA A 68 8.89 -3.84 -3.29
CA ALA A 68 9.43 -5.02 -3.93
C ALA A 68 8.40 -6.16 -4.02
N GLY A 69 7.69 -6.45 -2.92
CA GLY A 69 6.62 -7.44 -2.89
C GLY A 69 5.49 -7.09 -3.86
N SER A 70 5.15 -5.80 -3.98
CA SER A 70 4.15 -5.30 -4.93
C SER A 70 4.59 -5.48 -6.38
N ALA A 71 5.85 -5.12 -6.69
CA ALA A 71 6.42 -5.28 -8.02
C ALA A 71 6.42 -6.75 -8.47
N VAL A 72 6.84 -7.66 -7.57
CA VAL A 72 6.80 -9.11 -7.82
C VAL A 72 5.37 -9.59 -8.05
N ALA A 73 4.41 -9.17 -7.21
CA ALA A 73 3.01 -9.52 -7.36
C ALA A 73 2.44 -9.09 -8.72
N PHE A 74 2.66 -7.84 -9.13
CA PHE A 74 2.21 -7.34 -10.44
C PHE A 74 2.93 -8.04 -11.60
N ALA A 75 4.24 -8.30 -11.49
CA ALA A 75 4.99 -9.02 -12.51
C ALA A 75 4.43 -10.44 -12.70
N VAL A 76 4.18 -11.18 -11.62
CA VAL A 76 3.60 -12.53 -11.69
C VAL A 76 2.20 -12.49 -12.29
N LEU A 77 1.33 -11.56 -11.85
CA LEU A 77 -0.01 -11.41 -12.43
C LEU A 77 0.03 -11.07 -13.93
N ARG A 78 1.01 -10.28 -14.36
CA ARG A 78 1.23 -9.93 -15.77
C ARG A 78 1.69 -11.13 -16.58
N LEU A 79 2.64 -11.91 -16.08
CA LEU A 79 3.12 -13.15 -16.70
C LEU A 79 1.99 -14.18 -16.83
N GLN A 80 1.08 -14.23 -15.85
CA GLN A 80 -0.11 -15.08 -15.87
C GLN A 80 -1.25 -14.53 -16.75
N ARG A 81 -1.06 -13.40 -17.46
CA ARG A 81 -2.10 -12.71 -18.26
C ARG A 81 -3.35 -12.31 -17.45
N ARG A 82 -3.21 -12.20 -16.13
CA ARG A 82 -4.28 -11.79 -15.19
C ARG A 82 -4.30 -10.29 -14.91
N LEU A 83 -3.30 -9.55 -15.40
CA LEU A 83 -3.13 -8.11 -15.20
C LEU A 83 -3.35 -7.30 -16.51
N PRO A 84 -4.42 -6.47 -16.59
CA PRO A 84 -4.62 -5.51 -17.67
C PRO A 84 -3.50 -4.46 -17.69
N VAL A 85 -3.24 -3.87 -18.87
CA VAL A 85 -2.18 -2.84 -19.03
C VAL A 85 -2.40 -1.65 -18.12
N LEU A 86 -3.63 -1.13 -18.03
CA LEU A 86 -3.97 -0.02 -17.13
C LEU A 86 -3.65 -0.35 -15.66
N ALA A 87 -3.97 -1.56 -15.20
CA ALA A 87 -3.64 -1.98 -13.84
C ALA A 87 -2.13 -2.12 -13.62
N ALA A 88 -1.38 -2.54 -14.64
CA ALA A 88 0.08 -2.58 -14.57
C ALA A 88 0.69 -1.17 -14.44
N VAL A 89 0.18 -0.19 -15.19
CA VAL A 89 0.60 1.21 -15.08
C VAL A 89 0.27 1.79 -13.70
N LEU A 90 -0.94 1.56 -13.20
CA LEU A 90 -1.33 1.98 -11.86
C LEU A 90 -0.46 1.30 -10.78
N GLY A 91 -0.19 0.01 -10.91
CA GLY A 91 0.72 -0.73 -10.02
C GLY A 91 2.16 -0.22 -10.06
N ALA A 92 2.62 0.27 -11.23
CA ALA A 92 3.92 0.93 -11.36
C ALA A 92 3.94 2.28 -10.64
N PHE A 93 2.89 3.09 -10.75
CA PHE A 93 2.78 4.35 -9.99
C PHE A 93 2.72 4.12 -8.48
N TRP A 94 2.01 3.09 -8.01
CA TRP A 94 2.06 2.64 -6.61
C TRP A 94 3.49 2.34 -6.16
N THR A 95 4.16 1.45 -6.90
CA THR A 95 5.51 0.99 -6.55
C THR A 95 6.52 2.15 -6.57
N ALA A 96 6.49 2.97 -7.62
CA ALA A 96 7.34 4.15 -7.74
C ALA A 96 7.05 5.19 -6.65
N GLY A 97 5.77 5.42 -6.32
CA GLY A 97 5.37 6.32 -5.24
C GLY A 97 5.95 5.91 -3.89
N LEU A 98 5.94 4.61 -3.56
CA LEU A 98 6.59 4.11 -2.35
C LEU A 98 8.10 4.36 -2.32
N LEU A 99 8.80 4.17 -3.46
CA LEU A 99 10.23 4.45 -3.54
C LEU A 99 10.52 5.95 -3.41
N VAL A 100 9.66 6.80 -3.96
CA VAL A 100 9.76 8.27 -3.80
C VAL A 100 9.55 8.67 -2.33
N ILE A 101 8.61 8.05 -1.62
CA ILE A 101 8.39 8.28 -0.17
C ILE A 101 9.65 7.99 0.66
N VAL A 102 10.40 6.95 0.29
CA VAL A 102 11.66 6.57 0.95
C VAL A 102 12.78 7.55 0.60
N ALA A 103 12.92 7.87 -0.69
CA ALA A 103 13.98 8.74 -1.21
C ALA A 103 13.81 10.21 -0.76
N PHE A 104 12.58 10.65 -0.58
CA PHE A 104 12.24 12.02 -0.18
C PHE A 104 11.51 11.98 1.16
N PRO A 105 12.23 12.23 2.27
CA PRO A 105 11.63 12.21 3.59
C PRO A 105 10.48 13.20 3.71
N LYS A 106 9.54 12.85 4.60
CA LYS A 106 8.46 13.75 5.01
C LYS A 106 9.05 15.08 5.53
N THR A 107 8.39 16.20 5.27
CA THR A 107 8.72 17.48 5.92
C THR A 107 8.46 17.40 7.42
N ASP A 108 9.47 17.74 8.21
CA ASP A 108 9.32 18.08 9.62
C ASP A 108 8.82 19.52 9.75
N TRP A 109 7.58 19.67 10.20
CA TRP A 109 6.93 20.98 10.35
C TRP A 109 7.43 21.79 11.57
N THR A 110 8.22 21.18 12.46
CA THR A 110 8.84 21.89 13.59
C THR A 110 10.10 22.66 13.18
N ASN A 111 10.71 22.26 12.06
CA ASN A 111 11.81 22.97 11.43
C ASN A 111 11.29 23.73 10.20
N ALA A 112 10.96 25.03 10.35
CA ALA A 112 10.38 25.85 9.27
C ALA A 112 11.27 25.95 8.00
N ALA A 113 12.56 25.64 8.10
CA ALA A 113 13.47 25.52 6.95
C ALA A 113 13.28 24.21 6.14
N ALA A 114 12.52 23.23 6.66
CA ALA A 114 12.31 21.90 6.08
C ALA A 114 11.02 21.76 5.25
N THR A 115 10.27 22.85 5.01
CA THR A 115 9.24 22.91 3.96
C THR A 115 9.88 23.01 2.58
N GLY A 116 10.70 22.00 2.24
CA GLY A 116 11.39 21.88 0.97
C GLY A 116 10.57 21.10 -0.06
N ALA A 117 11.02 21.15 -1.32
CA ALA A 117 10.44 20.37 -2.43
C ALA A 117 10.29 18.87 -2.11
N GLY A 118 11.16 18.32 -1.25
CA GLY A 118 11.12 16.92 -0.80
C GLY A 118 9.84 16.52 -0.09
N GLY A 119 9.35 17.30 0.88
CA GLY A 119 8.10 16.96 1.57
C GLY A 119 6.85 17.14 0.72
N THR A 120 6.87 18.10 -0.22
CA THR A 120 5.81 18.21 -1.24
C THR A 120 5.79 16.97 -2.12
N LEU A 121 6.97 16.51 -2.57
CA LEU A 121 7.09 15.32 -3.38
C LEU A 121 6.66 14.06 -2.62
N HIS A 122 7.02 13.92 -1.34
CA HIS A 122 6.56 12.85 -0.45
C HIS A 122 5.02 12.82 -0.36
N ARG A 123 4.38 13.98 -0.17
CA ARG A 123 2.92 14.09 -0.08
C ARG A 123 2.24 13.71 -1.39
N ILE A 124 2.73 14.23 -2.52
CA ILE A 124 2.20 13.89 -3.85
C ILE A 124 2.37 12.39 -4.11
N ALA A 125 3.54 11.84 -3.83
CA ALA A 125 3.82 10.42 -4.01
C ALA A 125 2.92 9.53 -3.14
N SER A 126 2.63 9.94 -1.89
CA SER A 126 1.67 9.26 -1.02
C SER A 126 0.28 9.25 -1.63
N VAL A 127 -0.23 10.40 -2.07
CA VAL A 127 -1.55 10.49 -2.73
C VAL A 127 -1.60 9.62 -3.98
N VAL A 128 -0.60 9.71 -4.85
CA VAL A 128 -0.52 8.91 -6.07
C VAL A 128 -0.52 7.42 -5.73
N ALA A 129 0.29 7.00 -4.76
CA ALA A 129 0.38 5.61 -4.34
C ALA A 129 -0.99 5.09 -3.83
N PHE A 130 -1.52 5.72 -2.78
CA PHE A 130 -2.77 5.29 -2.12
C PHE A 130 -4.02 5.39 -3.02
N VAL A 131 -3.97 6.15 -4.11
CA VAL A 131 -5.05 6.14 -5.12
C VAL A 131 -4.81 5.07 -6.19
N CYS A 132 -3.58 4.93 -6.68
CA CYS A 132 -3.29 4.03 -7.78
C CYS A 132 -3.45 2.55 -7.43
N LEU A 133 -3.04 2.12 -6.23
CA LEU A 133 -3.16 0.70 -5.86
C LEU A 133 -4.60 0.18 -5.83
N PRO A 134 -5.56 0.79 -5.10
CA PRO A 134 -6.92 0.28 -5.08
C PRO A 134 -7.58 0.34 -6.47
N LEU A 135 -7.27 1.35 -7.29
CA LEU A 135 -7.71 1.39 -8.69
C LEU A 135 -7.12 0.23 -9.51
N ALA A 136 -5.83 -0.09 -9.33
CA ALA A 136 -5.21 -1.24 -9.98
C ALA A 136 -5.91 -2.54 -9.60
N VAL A 137 -6.26 -2.72 -8.32
CA VAL A 137 -7.01 -3.89 -7.84
C VAL A 137 -8.42 -3.94 -8.45
N LEU A 138 -9.16 -2.82 -8.49
CA LEU A 138 -10.50 -2.76 -9.08
C LEU A 138 -10.51 -3.12 -10.56
N VAL A 139 -9.56 -2.58 -11.32
CA VAL A 139 -9.38 -2.87 -12.76
C VAL A 139 -9.01 -4.34 -12.97
N SER A 140 -8.18 -4.90 -12.10
CA SER A 140 -7.70 -6.29 -12.21
C SER A 140 -8.71 -7.34 -11.74
N ALA A 141 -9.65 -6.98 -10.86
CA ALA A 141 -10.46 -7.97 -10.15
C ALA A 141 -11.23 -8.93 -11.07
N ARG A 142 -11.71 -8.47 -12.22
CA ARG A 142 -12.43 -9.30 -13.20
C ARG A 142 -11.49 -10.24 -13.96
N THR A 143 -10.36 -9.75 -14.45
CA THR A 143 -9.38 -10.56 -15.21
C THR A 143 -8.58 -11.50 -14.33
N ALA A 144 -8.36 -11.12 -13.07
CA ALA A 144 -7.64 -11.95 -12.11
C ALA A 144 -8.50 -13.10 -11.56
N PHE A 145 -9.83 -12.93 -11.54
CA PHE A 145 -10.80 -13.89 -10.99
C PHE A 145 -12.04 -14.05 -11.89
N PRO A 146 -11.89 -14.58 -13.12
CA PRO A 146 -13.03 -14.81 -14.01
C PRO A 146 -14.06 -15.76 -13.39
N ASP A 147 -13.60 -16.87 -12.82
CA ASP A 147 -14.46 -17.97 -12.36
C ASP A 147 -14.68 -18.01 -10.83
N SER A 148 -14.22 -16.98 -10.11
CA SER A 148 -14.24 -16.96 -8.65
C SER A 148 -14.91 -15.70 -8.10
N PRO A 149 -16.27 -15.65 -8.06
CA PRO A 149 -17.02 -14.46 -7.66
C PRO A 149 -16.69 -14.00 -6.24
N ARG A 150 -16.44 -14.93 -5.30
CA ARG A 150 -16.07 -14.60 -3.91
C ARG A 150 -14.75 -13.84 -3.83
N ARG A 151 -13.69 -14.32 -4.51
CA ARG A 151 -12.39 -13.63 -4.56
C ARG A 151 -12.47 -12.28 -5.26
N ARG A 152 -13.24 -12.21 -6.35
CA ARG A 152 -13.53 -10.96 -7.05
C ARG A 152 -14.22 -9.94 -6.15
N PHE A 153 -15.23 -10.38 -5.38
CA PHE A 153 -15.92 -9.53 -4.42
C PHE A 153 -14.97 -9.04 -3.33
N LEU A 154 -14.21 -9.93 -2.71
CA LEU A 154 -13.23 -9.58 -1.66
C LEU A 154 -12.22 -8.53 -2.15
N ALA A 155 -11.59 -8.75 -3.30
CA ALA A 155 -10.61 -7.81 -3.86
C ALA A 155 -11.24 -6.43 -4.13
N ARG A 156 -12.47 -6.39 -4.66
CA ARG A 156 -13.20 -5.14 -4.89
C ARG A 156 -13.59 -4.45 -3.59
N ALA A 157 -14.09 -5.20 -2.60
CA ALA A 157 -14.51 -4.67 -1.32
C ALA A 157 -13.33 -4.03 -0.57
N LEU A 158 -12.17 -4.68 -0.55
CA LEU A 158 -10.96 -4.12 0.05
C LEU A 158 -10.47 -2.88 -0.68
N ALA A 159 -10.49 -2.86 -2.01
CA ALA A 159 -10.10 -1.70 -2.80
C ALA A 159 -11.06 -0.51 -2.61
N VAL A 160 -12.37 -0.76 -2.56
CA VAL A 160 -13.37 0.28 -2.24
C VAL A 160 -13.19 0.77 -0.80
N ALA A 161 -12.91 -0.12 0.15
CA ALA A 161 -12.65 0.26 1.53
C ALA A 161 -11.40 1.17 1.65
N SER A 162 -10.32 0.89 0.91
CA SER A 162 -9.16 1.79 0.85
C SER A 162 -9.57 3.18 0.33
N LEU A 163 -10.27 3.23 -0.81
CA LEU A 163 -10.74 4.50 -1.38
C LEU A 163 -11.70 5.24 -0.43
N ALA A 164 -12.50 4.52 0.36
CA ALA A 164 -13.35 5.11 1.38
C ALA A 164 -12.54 5.73 2.52
N TRP A 165 -11.47 5.08 2.99
CA TRP A 165 -10.52 5.70 3.94
C TRP A 165 -9.89 6.96 3.35
N PHE A 166 -9.45 6.91 2.10
CA PHE A 166 -8.91 8.09 1.41
C PHE A 166 -9.95 9.21 1.29
N ALA A 167 -11.21 8.88 1.01
CA ALA A 167 -12.30 9.85 0.95
C ALA A 167 -12.55 10.56 2.29
N VAL A 168 -12.28 9.91 3.44
CA VAL A 168 -12.32 10.58 4.76
C VAL A 168 -11.30 11.72 4.83
N ILE A 169 -10.09 11.52 4.29
CA ILE A 169 -9.06 12.57 4.21
C ILE A 169 -9.54 13.71 3.32
N LEU A 170 -10.08 13.40 2.14
CA LEU A 170 -10.61 14.43 1.22
C LEU A 170 -11.77 15.21 1.85
N GLY A 171 -12.68 14.54 2.56
CA GLY A 171 -13.77 15.17 3.29
C GLY A 171 -13.25 16.12 4.37
N ALA A 172 -12.24 15.71 5.14
CA ALA A 172 -11.60 16.58 6.12
C ALA A 172 -10.93 17.80 5.47
N VAL A 173 -10.29 17.65 4.31
CA VAL A 173 -9.70 18.76 3.55
C VAL A 173 -10.79 19.73 3.07
N ALA A 174 -11.90 19.22 2.55
CA ALA A 174 -13.03 20.06 2.11
C ALA A 174 -13.65 20.83 3.28
N VAL A 175 -13.88 20.19 4.43
CA VAL A 175 -14.41 20.85 5.64
C VAL A 175 -13.44 21.91 6.15
N ALA A 176 -12.15 21.61 6.19
CA ALA A 176 -11.11 22.56 6.59
C ALA A 176 -11.09 23.82 5.71
N ALA A 177 -11.24 23.66 4.39
CA ALA A 177 -11.32 24.78 3.45
C ALA A 177 -12.53 25.70 3.67
N LEU A 178 -13.58 25.21 4.33
CA LEU A 178 -14.80 25.96 4.65
C LEU A 178 -14.81 26.54 6.06
N THR A 179 -13.90 26.11 6.94
CA THR A 179 -13.96 26.40 8.40
C THR A 179 -12.66 26.98 8.97
N ASP A 180 -11.66 27.26 8.12
CA ASP A 180 -10.30 27.70 8.48
C ASP A 180 -9.59 26.78 9.48
N GLN A 181 -10.08 25.55 9.66
CA GLN A 181 -9.48 24.56 10.53
C GLN A 181 -8.35 23.81 9.82
N ARG A 182 -7.44 23.23 10.59
CA ARG A 182 -6.40 22.35 10.07
C ARG A 182 -6.97 20.96 9.85
N TRP A 183 -7.11 20.52 8.59
CA TRP A 183 -7.77 19.26 8.23
C TRP A 183 -7.22 18.02 8.97
N TRP A 184 -5.90 17.99 9.24
CA TRP A 184 -5.25 16.89 9.95
C TRP A 184 -5.62 16.79 11.44
N LEU A 185 -6.28 17.80 12.01
CA LEU A 185 -6.81 17.78 13.37
C LEU A 185 -8.26 17.29 13.44
N LEU A 186 -8.99 17.39 12.33
CA LEU A 186 -10.42 17.05 12.22
C LEU A 186 -10.69 15.55 12.27
N ILE A 187 -9.69 14.74 11.92
CA ILE A 187 -9.81 13.28 11.85
C ILE A 187 -8.68 12.62 12.64
N PRO A 188 -8.86 11.37 13.09
CA PRO A 188 -7.76 10.55 13.58
C PRO A 188 -6.88 10.10 12.38
N LEU A 189 -6.09 11.04 11.85
CA LEU A 189 -5.33 10.86 10.60
C LEU A 189 -4.46 9.59 10.60
N GLY A 190 -3.78 9.33 11.72
CA GLY A 190 -2.93 8.14 11.87
C GLY A 190 -3.70 6.82 11.76
N LEU A 191 -4.92 6.77 12.29
CA LEU A 191 -5.79 5.60 12.18
C LEU A 191 -6.31 5.45 10.74
N VAL A 192 -6.71 6.54 10.11
CA VAL A 192 -7.23 6.56 8.73
C VAL A 192 -6.16 6.06 7.75
N GLU A 193 -4.93 6.54 7.86
CA GLU A 193 -3.82 6.06 7.01
C GLU A 193 -3.50 4.58 7.24
N ARG A 194 -3.51 4.11 8.49
CA ARG A 194 -3.29 2.70 8.83
C ARG A 194 -4.41 1.81 8.28
N GLY A 195 -5.65 2.24 8.38
CA GLY A 195 -6.81 1.55 7.79
C GLY A 195 -6.68 1.44 6.27
N MET A 196 -6.35 2.55 5.61
CA MET A 196 -6.09 2.62 4.18
C MET A 196 -4.97 1.66 3.76
N ALA A 197 -3.78 1.81 4.34
CA ALA A 197 -2.63 0.97 4.04
C ALA A 197 -2.89 -0.53 4.30
N LEU A 198 -3.54 -0.88 5.41
CA LEU A 198 -3.89 -2.28 5.71
C LEU A 198 -4.82 -2.85 4.64
N THR A 199 -5.91 -2.13 4.31
CA THR A 199 -6.86 -2.61 3.30
C THR A 199 -6.21 -2.81 1.93
N GLU A 200 -5.25 -1.97 1.57
CA GLU A 200 -4.47 -2.08 0.33
C GLU A 200 -3.53 -3.27 0.30
N LEU A 201 -2.75 -3.47 1.36
CA LEU A 201 -1.83 -4.61 1.45
C LEU A 201 -2.61 -5.92 1.39
N VAL A 202 -3.74 -6.01 2.09
CA VAL A 202 -4.61 -7.19 2.04
C VAL A 202 -5.26 -7.33 0.66
N ALA A 203 -5.67 -6.23 0.01
CA ALA A 203 -6.23 -6.27 -1.35
C ALA A 203 -5.21 -6.83 -2.36
N LEU A 204 -3.97 -6.34 -2.31
CA LEU A 204 -2.90 -6.78 -3.20
C LEU A 204 -2.50 -8.23 -2.92
N ALA A 205 -2.37 -8.62 -1.65
CA ALA A 205 -2.10 -10.00 -1.27
C ALA A 205 -3.22 -10.94 -1.73
N ALA A 206 -4.49 -10.55 -1.59
CA ALA A 206 -5.64 -11.34 -2.06
C ALA A 206 -5.66 -11.48 -3.59
N LEU A 207 -5.28 -10.41 -4.30
CA LEU A 207 -5.16 -10.40 -5.76
C LEU A 207 -4.04 -11.33 -6.25
N ALA A 208 -2.87 -11.25 -5.60
CA ALA A 208 -1.65 -11.99 -5.91
C ALA A 208 -1.70 -13.46 -5.46
N ALA A 209 -2.55 -13.79 -4.48
CA ALA A 209 -2.65 -15.14 -3.92
C ALA A 209 -2.86 -16.17 -5.04
N PRO A 210 -2.08 -17.26 -5.07
CA PRO A 210 -2.28 -18.34 -6.02
C PRO A 210 -3.73 -18.84 -5.99
N ALA A 211 -4.27 -19.21 -7.15
CA ALA A 211 -5.49 -20.01 -7.16
C ALA A 211 -5.18 -21.34 -6.48
N ARG A 212 -6.05 -21.80 -5.57
CA ARG A 212 -6.00 -23.18 -5.11
C ARG A 212 -6.14 -24.05 -6.35
N ALA A 213 -5.18 -24.93 -6.60
CA ALA A 213 -5.38 -25.99 -7.56
C ALA A 213 -6.55 -26.81 -7.04
N SER A 214 -7.71 -26.70 -7.69
CA SER A 214 -8.76 -27.68 -7.51
C SER A 214 -8.11 -29.02 -7.86
N GLY A 215 -7.98 -29.92 -6.89
CA GLY A 215 -7.68 -31.31 -7.18
C GLY A 215 -8.69 -31.79 -8.21
N GLN A 216 -8.18 -32.36 -9.29
CA GLN A 216 -8.99 -33.07 -10.29
C GLN A 216 -9.70 -34.24 -9.62
#